data_AF-A0A920UJD1-F1
#
_entry.id   AF-A0A920UJD1-F1
#
_cell.length_a   1.000
_cell.length_b   1.000
_cell.length_c   1.000
_cell.angle_alpha   90.00
_cell.angle_beta   90.00
_cell.angle_gamma   90.00
#
_symmetry.space_group_name_H-M   'P 1'
#
loop_
_entity.id
_entity.type
_entity.pdbx_description
1 polymer ?
#
loop_
_entity_poly.entity_id
_entity_poly.type
_entity_poly.pdbx_seq_one_letter_code
_entity_poly.pdbx_strand_id
1 'polypeptide(L)' 'MVSVIKCTQSVLEEAIENNGTTISDFRGLMTNRKFQQFQKVYNKKEQPCPDWGIPIQRIVSSKEALFFVLNVSIN' A
#
# COMPACT_ATOMS: atom_id res chain seq x y z
N MET A 1 5.61 20.32 -0.51
CA MET A 1 5.04 19.50 0.57
C MET A 1 3.82 18.76 0.01
N VAL A 2 3.85 17.42 -0.05
CA VAL A 2 2.73 16.66 -0.61
C VAL A 2 1.63 16.56 0.45
N SER A 3 0.40 16.92 0.08
CA SER A 3 -0.75 16.90 0.99
C SER A 3 -1.33 15.49 1.08
N VAL A 4 -1.63 15.03 2.30
CA VAL A 4 -2.33 13.75 2.53
C VAL A 4 -3.62 13.69 1.70
N ILE A 5 -4.37 14.79 1.61
CA ILE A 5 -5.61 14.86 0.81
C ILE A 5 -5.34 14.50 -0.65
N LYS A 6 -4.30 15.08 -1.27
CA LYS A 6 -3.94 14.84 -2.68
C LYS A 6 -3.47 13.40 -2.90
N CYS A 7 -2.65 12.86 -1.99
CA CYS A 7 -2.23 11.47 -2.05
C CYS A 7 -3.41 10.52 -1.91
N THR A 8 -4.31 10.76 -0.96
CA THR A 8 -5.49 9.94 -0.75
C THR A 8 -6.39 9.94 -1.98
N GLN A 9 -6.65 11.11 -2.57
CA GLN A 9 -7.43 11.21 -3.80
C GLN A 9 -6.80 10.42 -4.94
N SER A 10 -5.51 10.63 -5.21
CA SER A 10 -4.79 9.94 -6.29
C SER A 10 -4.76 8.41 -6.11
N VAL A 11 -4.54 7.93 -4.88
CA VAL A 11 -4.55 6.49 -4.56
C VAL A 11 -5.94 5.89 -4.76
N LEU A 12 -7.00 6.62 -4.39
CA LEU A 12 -8.38 6.16 -4.57
C LEU A 12 -8.81 6.15 -6.04
N GLU A 13 -8.42 7.17 -6.81
CA GLU A 13 -8.65 7.23 -8.26
C GLU A 13 -8.00 6.03 -8.97
N GLU A 14 -6.71 5.78 -8.71
CA GLU A 14 -5.98 4.64 -9.27
C GLU A 14 -6.61 3.30 -8.85
N ALA A 15 -7.09 3.20 -7.60
CA ALA A 15 -7.79 2.01 -7.13
C ALA A 15 -9.11 1.78 -7.88
N ILE A 16 -9.89 2.83 -8.14
CA ILE A 16 -11.15 2.74 -8.90
C ILE A 16 -10.87 2.32 -10.34
N GLU A 17 -9.92 2.96 -11.02
CA GLU A 17 -9.51 2.64 -12.39
C GLU A 17 -9.06 1.19 -12.53
N ASN A 18 -8.43 0.63 -11.49
CA ASN A 18 -7.93 -0.74 -11.46
C ASN A 18 -8.87 -1.76 -10.81
N ASN A 19 -10.16 -1.42 -10.67
CA ASN A 19 -11.22 -2.27 -10.11
C ASN A 19 -10.96 -2.74 -8.66
N GLY A 20 -10.16 -1.98 -7.91
CA GLY A 20 -9.77 -2.27 -6.53
C GLY A 20 -8.82 -3.45 -6.40
N THR A 21 -8.67 -3.92 -5.15
CA THR A 21 -7.84 -5.07 -4.79
C THR A 21 -8.67 -6.34 -4.66
N THR A 22 -8.01 -7.48 -4.86
CA THR A 22 -8.48 -8.77 -4.35
C THR A 22 -7.79 -9.02 -3.02
N ILE A 23 -8.52 -8.89 -1.91
CA ILE A 23 -8.06 -9.27 -0.57
C ILE A 23 -8.73 -10.62 -0.24
N SER A 24 -8.07 -11.46 0.57
CA SER A 24 -8.39 -12.87 0.87
C SER A 24 -9.86 -13.27 0.81
N ASP A 25 -10.73 -12.45 1.39
CA ASP A 25 -12.13 -12.80 1.64
C ASP A 25 -13.12 -12.02 0.77
N PHE A 26 -12.66 -11.13 -0.12
CA PHE A 26 -13.50 -10.38 -1.05
C PHE A 26 -13.31 -10.86 -2.49
N ARG A 27 -14.25 -11.70 -2.94
CA ARG A 27 -14.35 -12.15 -4.34
C ARG A 27 -15.54 -11.45 -5.01
N GLY A 28 -15.34 -10.20 -5.42
CA GLY A 28 -16.30 -9.53 -6.29
C GLY A 28 -16.43 -10.26 -7.64
N LEU A 29 -17.54 -10.05 -8.36
CA LEU A 29 -17.80 -10.67 -9.68
C LEU A 29 -16.84 -10.21 -10.79
N MET A 30 -16.05 -9.16 -10.54
CA MET A 30 -15.11 -8.57 -11.50
C MET A 30 -13.80 -9.37 -11.52
N THR A 31 -13.41 -9.85 -12.70
CA THR A 31 -12.28 -10.76 -12.90
C THR A 31 -10.93 -10.06 -13.13
N ASN A 32 -10.91 -8.74 -13.30
CA ASN A 32 -9.73 -7.96 -13.71
C ASN A 32 -9.22 -6.95 -12.67
N ARG A 33 -9.32 -7.26 -11.37
CA ARG A 33 -8.80 -6.42 -10.28
C ARG A 33 -7.28 -6.41 -10.26
N LYS A 34 -6.68 -5.22 -10.35
CA LYS A 34 -5.21 -5.06 -10.50
C LYS A 34 -4.58 -4.18 -9.46
N PHE A 35 -5.36 -3.47 -8.63
CA PHE A 35 -4.79 -2.43 -7.78
C PHE A 35 -3.73 -2.95 -6.78
N GLN A 36 -3.80 -4.23 -6.36
CA GLN A 36 -2.79 -4.85 -5.49
C GLN A 36 -1.36 -4.78 -6.05
N GLN A 37 -1.20 -4.73 -7.38
CA GLN A 37 0.12 -4.65 -8.03
C GLN A 37 0.80 -3.30 -7.79
N PHE A 38 0.00 -2.24 -7.62
CA PHE A 38 0.45 -0.85 -7.45
C PHE A 38 0.65 -0.46 -5.98
N GLN A 39 0.24 -1.32 -5.04
CA GLN A 39 0.45 -1.08 -3.61
C GLN A 39 1.95 -1.03 -3.28
N LYS A 40 2.41 0.09 -2.73
CA LYS A 40 3.84 0.25 -2.43
C LYS A 40 4.32 -0.58 -1.23
N VAL A 41 3.53 -0.65 -0.15
CA VAL A 41 3.99 -1.21 1.14
C VAL A 41 3.09 -2.30 1.74
N TYR A 42 1.80 -2.32 1.40
CA TYR A 42 0.83 -3.20 2.04
C TYR A 42 1.12 -4.67 1.77
N ASN A 43 1.17 -5.50 2.81
CA ASN A 43 1.51 -6.93 2.75
C ASN A 43 2.88 -7.26 2.10
N LYS A 44 3.82 -6.30 2.11
CA LYS A 44 5.16 -6.43 1.52
C LYS A 44 6.28 -6.35 2.57
N LYS A 45 6.03 -6.81 3.81
CA LYS A 45 7.03 -6.81 4.90
C LYS A 45 8.36 -7.42 4.40
N GLU A 46 9.48 -6.81 4.80
CA GLU A 46 10.86 -7.20 4.45
C GLU A 46 11.24 -7.04 2.97
N GLN A 47 10.30 -6.76 2.07
CA GLN A 47 10.62 -6.39 0.69
C GLN A 47 11.19 -4.96 0.64
N PRO A 48 12.09 -4.66 -0.30
CA PRO A 48 12.58 -3.30 -0.49
C PRO A 48 11.46 -2.38 -0.98
N CYS A 49 11.35 -1.20 -0.39
CA CYS A 49 10.45 -0.16 -0.88
C CYS A 49 10.81 0.22 -2.33
N PRO A 50 9.84 0.35 -3.26
CA PRO A 50 10.12 0.72 -4.64
C PRO A 50 10.74 2.12 -4.79
N ASP A 51 10.52 3.02 -3.83
CA ASP A 51 11.00 4.40 -3.91
C ASP A 51 12.42 4.58 -3.34
N TRP A 52 12.81 3.78 -2.32
CA TRP A 52 14.07 3.98 -1.57
C TRP A 52 14.93 2.72 -1.38
N GLY A 53 14.44 1.53 -1.73
CA GLY A 53 15.13 0.26 -1.45
C GLY A 53 15.14 -0.17 0.02
N ILE A 54 14.71 0.69 0.95
CA ILE A 54 14.67 0.39 2.40
C ILE A 54 13.64 -0.71 2.67
N PRO A 55 13.95 -1.72 3.51
CA PRO A 55 13.03 -2.80 3.85
C PRO A 55 11.74 -2.28 4.50
N ILE A 56 10.61 -2.71 3.97
CA ILE A 56 9.27 -2.38 4.48
C ILE A 56 9.07 -3.03 5.84
N GLN A 57 8.64 -2.22 6.81
CA GLN A 57 8.36 -2.62 8.17
C GLN A 57 6.89 -2.96 8.35
N ARG A 58 6.61 -3.83 9.33
CA ARG A 58 5.26 -4.18 9.75
C ARG A 58 5.15 -4.14 11.27
N ILE A 59 4.19 -3.38 11.78
CA ILE A 59 3.82 -3.40 13.19
C ILE A 59 2.39 -3.92 13.30
N VAL A 60 2.14 -4.79 14.28
CA VAL A 60 0.80 -5.29 14.59
C VAL A 60 0.33 -4.61 15.87
N SER A 61 -0.76 -3.86 15.77
CA SER A 61 -1.51 -3.39 16.94
C SER A 61 -2.58 -4.43 17.30
N SER A 62 -3.26 -4.24 18.44
CA SER A 62 -4.36 -5.12 18.85
C SER A 62 -5.55 -5.14 17.87
N LYS A 63 -5.65 -4.18 16.95
CA LYS A 63 -6.78 -4.06 16.00
C LYS A 63 -6.38 -4.28 14.55
N GLU A 64 -5.23 -3.77 14.13
CA GLU A 64 -4.81 -3.77 12.72
C GLU A 64 -3.30 -3.89 12.56
N ALA A 65 -2.88 -4.37 11.39
CA ALA A 65 -1.48 -4.38 10.97
C ALA A 65 -1.17 -3.13 10.12
N LEU A 66 -0.10 -2.42 10.48
CA LEU A 66 0.42 -1.26 9.76
C LEU A 66 1.69 -1.65 9.00
N PHE A 67 1.76 -1.25 7.72
CA PHE A 67 2.95 -1.38 6.87
C PHE A 67 3.48 -0.01 6.50
N PHE A 68 4.79 0.21 6.64
CA PHE A 68 5.42 1.52 6.40
C PHE A 68 6.92 1.38 6.11
N VAL A 69 7.53 2.48 5.69
CA VAL A 69 8.99 2.60 5.51
C VAL A 69 9.49 3.65 6.48
N LEU A 70 10.45 3.29 7.33
CA LEU A 70 11.13 4.23 8.20
C LEU A 70 12.41 4.68 7.51
N ASN A 71 12.40 5.88 6.93
CA ASN A 71 13.64 6.51 6.49
C ASN A 71 14.22 7.32 7.65
N VAL A 72 15.11 6.70 8.41
CA VAL A 72 15.94 7.42 9.38
C VAL A 72 17.12 7.97 8.60
N SER A 73 17.05 9.22 8.16
CA SER A 73 18.25 9.92 7.72
C SER A 73 19.19 10.01 8.93
N ILE A 74 20.17 9.11 9.00
CA ILE A 74 21.27 9.22 9.95
C ILE A 74 22.11 10.39 9.44
N ASN A 75 21.87 11.58 10.01
CA ASN A 75 22.81 12.69 9.99
C ASN A 75 23.49 12.75 11.35
#